data_AF-A0AAD8X031-F1
#
_entry.id   AF-A0AAD8X031-F1
#
_cell.length_a   1.000
_cell.length_b   1.000
_cell.length_c   1.000
_cell.angle_alpha   90.00
_cell.angle_beta   90.00
_cell.angle_gamma   90.00
#
_symmetry.space_group_name_H-M   'P 1'
#
loop_
_entity.id
_entity.type
_entity.pdbx_description
1 polymer ?
#
loop_
_entity_poly.entity_id
_entity_poly.type
_entity_poly.pdbx_seq_one_letter_code
_entity_poly.pdbx_strand_id
1 'polypeptide(L)'
;MLDTETCAMAFRILRMNGYNVSSDDLSHITEASSDLNGTRSLLELYKASQVSISEDELVLDSIGTWSGRLLEKQLSSRALQRIPLLREVEHALNSPFYTTLDRLEHKWNIEQPDAMEHHILHLPRQTNQDLLALGVMDFTTSQTIYQQELELLDS
;
A
#
# COMPACT_ATOMS: atom_id res chain seq x y z
N MET A 1 -19.57 -12.79 2.68
CA MET A 1 -18.55 -12.56 1.65
C MET A 1 -17.75 -11.38 2.13
N LEU A 2 -16.42 -11.50 2.26
CA LEU A 2 -15.58 -10.33 2.58
C LEU A 2 -15.71 -9.32 1.43
N ASP A 3 -15.62 -8.04 1.73
CA ASP A 3 -15.55 -7.00 0.71
C ASP A 3 -14.20 -7.03 -0.02
N THR A 4 -14.17 -6.47 -1.22
CA THR A 4 -13.00 -6.48 -2.11
C THR A 4 -11.76 -5.84 -1.49
N GLU A 5 -11.91 -4.77 -0.71
CA GLU A 5 -10.79 -4.09 -0.03
C GLU A 5 -10.12 -5.05 0.94
N THR A 6 -10.91 -5.69 1.81
CA THR A 6 -10.39 -6.64 2.81
C THR A 6 -9.75 -7.86 2.14
N CYS A 7 -10.36 -8.43 1.09
CA CYS A 7 -9.78 -9.56 0.35
C CYS A 7 -8.41 -9.22 -0.26
N ALA A 8 -8.30 -8.07 -0.96
CA ALA A 8 -7.07 -7.66 -1.59
C ALA A 8 -5.96 -7.38 -0.57
N MET A 9 -6.30 -6.70 0.53
CA MET A 9 -5.36 -6.44 1.63
C MET A 9 -4.89 -7.74 2.28
N ALA A 10 -5.81 -8.66 2.60
CA ALA A 10 -5.47 -9.95 3.21
C ALA A 10 -4.56 -10.79 2.30
N PHE A 11 -4.90 -10.87 1.01
CA PHE A 11 -4.06 -11.53 0.00
C PHE A 11 -2.63 -10.96 0.02
N ARG A 12 -2.50 -9.63 -0.04
CA ARG A 12 -1.20 -8.94 -0.05
C ARG A 12 -0.40 -9.24 1.22
N ILE A 13 -1.01 -9.08 2.39
CA ILE A 13 -0.33 -9.31 3.68
C ILE A 13 0.13 -10.77 3.79
N LEU A 14 -0.74 -11.73 3.46
CA LEU A 14 -0.41 -13.16 3.51
C LEU A 14 0.73 -13.48 2.54
N ARG A 15 0.67 -12.99 1.30
CA ARG A 15 1.71 -13.22 0.29
C ARG A 15 3.06 -12.64 0.73
N MET A 16 3.08 -11.39 1.21
CA MET A 16 4.29 -10.72 1.69
C MET A 16 4.92 -11.41 2.92
N ASN A 17 4.14 -12.19 3.68
CA ASN A 17 4.61 -12.94 4.84
C ASN A 17 4.89 -14.43 4.53
N GLY A 18 4.98 -14.80 3.25
CA GLY A 18 5.40 -16.14 2.82
C GLY A 18 4.30 -17.20 2.87
N TYR A 19 3.03 -16.82 3.04
CA TYR A 19 1.91 -17.76 2.94
C TYR A 19 1.61 -18.09 1.47
N ASN A 20 1.28 -19.36 1.22
CA ASN A 20 0.87 -19.83 -0.11
C ASN A 20 -0.60 -19.50 -0.37
N VAL A 21 -0.86 -18.32 -0.90
CA VAL A 21 -2.19 -17.84 -1.35
C VAL A 21 -2.23 -17.76 -2.87
N SER A 22 -3.31 -18.21 -3.50
CA SER A 22 -3.39 -18.23 -4.98
C SER A 22 -3.87 -16.89 -5.53
N SER A 23 -3.28 -16.41 -6.63
CA SER A 23 -3.83 -15.25 -7.36
C SER A 23 -5.21 -15.55 -7.94
N ASP A 24 -5.52 -16.82 -8.22
CA ASP A 24 -6.81 -17.24 -8.78
C ASP A 24 -7.97 -16.97 -7.81
N ASP A 25 -7.69 -16.83 -6.51
CA ASP A 25 -8.69 -16.44 -5.52
C ASP A 25 -9.24 -15.04 -5.80
N LEU A 26 -8.49 -14.18 -6.52
CA LEU A 26 -8.92 -12.85 -6.94
C LEU A 26 -9.55 -12.82 -8.35
N SER A 27 -9.59 -13.94 -9.08
CA SER A 27 -10.06 -14.00 -10.48
C SER A 27 -11.53 -13.60 -10.67
N HIS A 28 -12.34 -13.71 -9.63
CA HIS A 28 -13.75 -13.29 -9.63
C HIS A 28 -13.92 -11.76 -9.61
N ILE A 29 -12.85 -11.01 -9.32
CA ILE A 29 -12.85 -9.55 -9.25
C ILE A 29 -12.50 -9.01 -10.64
N THR A 30 -13.43 -8.29 -11.25
CA THR A 30 -13.27 -7.77 -12.62
C THR A 30 -13.48 -6.27 -12.64
N GLU A 31 -12.96 -5.57 -13.64
CA GLU A 31 -13.15 -4.11 -13.81
C GLU A 31 -14.65 -3.71 -13.80
N ALA A 32 -15.56 -4.61 -14.20
CA ALA A 32 -17.00 -4.38 -14.23
C ALA A 32 -17.71 -4.62 -12.88
N SER A 33 -17.00 -5.10 -11.85
CA SER A 33 -17.58 -5.38 -10.55
C SER A 33 -18.11 -4.09 -9.91
N SER A 34 -19.41 -4.06 -9.58
CA SER A 34 -20.11 -2.90 -9.00
C SER A 34 -19.50 -2.40 -7.70
N ASP A 35 -18.82 -3.30 -6.98
CA ASP A 35 -18.26 -3.06 -5.64
C ASP A 35 -16.90 -2.33 -5.70
N LEU A 36 -16.39 -2.04 -6.90
CA LEU A 36 -15.15 -1.30 -7.15
C LEU A 36 -15.31 0.23 -7.12
N ASN A 37 -16.47 0.73 -6.67
CA ASN A 37 -16.76 2.16 -6.74
C ASN A 37 -15.97 3.00 -5.71
N GLY A 38 -15.25 2.36 -4.79
CA GLY A 38 -14.38 3.02 -3.81
C GLY A 38 -12.94 3.11 -4.30
N THR A 39 -12.35 4.32 -4.27
CA THR A 39 -10.91 4.54 -4.53
C THR A 39 -10.02 3.63 -3.68
N ARG A 40 -10.48 3.26 -2.48
CA ARG A 40 -9.73 2.42 -1.54
C ARG A 40 -9.68 0.94 -1.94
N SER A 41 -10.80 0.36 -2.37
CA SER A 41 -10.83 -0.99 -2.94
C SER A 41 -9.92 -1.08 -4.17
N LEU A 42 -9.95 -0.07 -5.05
CA LEU A 42 -9.07 0.02 -6.21
C LEU A 42 -7.60 0.11 -5.80
N LEU A 43 -7.28 0.91 -4.79
CA LEU A 43 -5.92 1.06 -4.28
C LEU A 43 -5.38 -0.26 -3.68
N GLU A 44 -6.16 -0.95 -2.85
CA GLU A 44 -5.72 -2.23 -2.29
C GLU A 44 -5.58 -3.33 -3.33
N LEU A 45 -6.44 -3.35 -4.36
CA LEU A 45 -6.29 -4.24 -5.51
C LEU A 45 -5.03 -3.94 -6.32
N TYR A 46 -4.76 -2.66 -6.57
CA TYR A 46 -3.54 -2.25 -7.23
C TYR A 46 -2.32 -2.70 -6.43
N LYS A 47 -2.26 -2.41 -5.12
CA LYS A 47 -1.16 -2.88 -4.26
C LYS A 47 -1.04 -4.40 -4.23
N ALA A 48 -2.15 -5.14 -4.21
CA ALA A 48 -2.16 -6.60 -4.25
C ALA A 48 -1.59 -7.16 -5.56
N SER A 49 -1.82 -6.49 -6.70
CA SER A 49 -1.21 -6.88 -7.97
C SER A 49 0.31 -6.74 -7.97
N GLN A 50 0.86 -5.81 -7.18
CA GLN A 50 2.29 -5.53 -7.13
C GLN A 50 3.10 -6.58 -6.36
N VAL A 51 2.46 -7.56 -5.73
CA VAL A 51 3.14 -8.67 -5.01
C VAL A 51 3.12 -9.99 -5.79
N SER A 52 3.07 -9.89 -7.13
CA SER A 52 3.17 -11.04 -8.02
C SER A 52 4.50 -11.76 -7.85
N ILE A 53 4.46 -13.09 -7.83
CA ILE A 53 5.65 -13.94 -7.65
C ILE A 53 6.09 -14.65 -8.94
N SER A 54 5.28 -14.59 -9.99
CA SER A 54 5.54 -15.25 -11.27
C SER A 54 4.91 -14.46 -12.42
N GLU A 55 5.57 -14.48 -13.57
CA GLU A 55 5.05 -13.90 -14.83
C GLU A 55 3.76 -14.62 -15.31
N ASP A 56 3.47 -15.82 -14.80
CA ASP A 56 2.27 -16.58 -15.13
C ASP A 56 1.01 -16.14 -14.35
N GLU A 57 1.13 -15.23 -13.37
CA GLU A 57 0.00 -14.74 -12.56
C GLU A 57 -0.81 -13.67 -13.33
N LEU A 58 -1.36 -14.04 -14.50
CA LEU A 58 -2.11 -13.15 -15.40
C LEU A 58 -3.30 -12.43 -14.75
N VAL A 59 -3.86 -13.03 -13.69
CA VAL A 59 -4.92 -12.42 -12.87
C VAL A 59 -4.40 -11.13 -12.22
N LEU A 60 -3.20 -11.16 -11.63
CA LEU A 60 -2.59 -9.99 -11.01
C LEU A 60 -2.19 -8.95 -12.06
N ASP A 61 -1.64 -9.37 -13.20
CA ASP A 61 -1.32 -8.46 -14.31
C ASP A 61 -2.55 -7.70 -14.80
N SER A 62 -3.65 -8.43 -14.99
CA SER A 62 -4.93 -7.85 -15.35
C SER A 62 -5.38 -6.84 -14.29
N ILE A 63 -5.44 -7.26 -13.02
CA ILE A 63 -5.82 -6.42 -11.88
C ILE A 63 -4.97 -5.15 -11.82
N GLY A 64 -3.65 -5.25 -11.87
CA GLY A 64 -2.74 -4.11 -11.82
C GLY A 64 -2.97 -3.13 -12.97
N THR A 65 -3.17 -3.66 -14.18
CA THR A 65 -3.40 -2.84 -15.38
C THR A 65 -4.69 -2.02 -15.29
N TRP A 66 -5.82 -2.65 -14.97
CA TRP A 66 -7.09 -1.92 -14.94
C TRP A 66 -7.24 -1.08 -13.68
N SER A 67 -6.79 -1.55 -12.51
CA SER A 67 -6.87 -0.78 -11.27
C SER A 67 -5.99 0.46 -11.32
N GLY A 68 -4.75 0.34 -11.81
CA GLY A 68 -3.82 1.46 -11.97
C GLY A 68 -4.38 2.53 -12.91
N ARG A 69 -4.88 2.12 -14.08
CA ARG A 69 -5.55 3.03 -15.04
C ARG A 69 -6.76 3.75 -14.43
N LEU A 70 -7.58 3.05 -13.65
CA LEU A 70 -8.73 3.67 -12.98
C LEU A 70 -8.29 4.66 -11.90
N LEU A 71 -7.24 4.35 -11.13
CA LEU A 71 -6.65 5.25 -10.14
C LEU A 71 -6.07 6.51 -10.80
N GLU A 72 -5.33 6.39 -11.91
CA GLU A 72 -4.82 7.54 -12.69
C GLU A 72 -5.94 8.44 -13.21
N LYS A 73 -7.01 7.83 -13.74
CA LYS A 73 -8.20 8.57 -14.20
C LYS A 73 -8.88 9.29 -13.04
N GLN A 74 -8.95 8.65 -11.88
CA GLN A 74 -9.48 9.23 -10.67
C GLN A 74 -8.62 10.43 -10.22
N LEU A 75 -7.29 10.30 -10.14
CA LEU A 75 -6.35 11.40 -9.82
C LEU A 75 -6.52 12.61 -10.74
N SER A 76 -6.75 12.36 -12.03
CA SER A 76 -6.96 13.41 -13.04
C SER A 76 -8.30 14.15 -12.88
N SER A 77 -9.24 13.60 -12.11
CA SER A 77 -10.55 14.20 -11.86
C SER A 77 -10.52 15.17 -10.67
N ARG A 78 -11.09 16.37 -10.84
CA ARG A 78 -11.19 17.39 -9.76
C ARG A 78 -11.93 16.91 -8.50
N ALA A 79 -12.63 15.77 -8.56
CA ALA A 79 -13.37 15.20 -7.44
C ALA A 79 -12.46 14.74 -6.28
N LEU A 80 -11.16 14.51 -6.55
CA LEU A 80 -10.23 13.90 -5.60
C LEU A 80 -9.41 14.88 -4.75
N GLN A 81 -9.49 16.20 -5.01
CA GLN A 81 -8.74 17.22 -4.27
C GLN A 81 -9.08 17.34 -2.77
N ARG A 82 -10.02 16.52 -2.25
CA ARG A 82 -10.49 16.54 -0.86
C ARG A 82 -10.33 15.22 -0.11
N ILE A 83 -9.78 14.17 -0.74
CA ILE A 83 -9.73 12.84 -0.13
C ILE A 83 -8.32 12.62 0.46
N PRO A 84 -8.19 12.26 1.75
CA PRO A 84 -6.90 11.91 2.38
C PRO A 84 -6.08 10.87 1.59
N LEU A 85 -6.80 9.99 0.89
CA LEU A 85 -6.29 8.92 0.05
C LEU A 85 -5.53 9.38 -1.22
N LEU A 86 -5.64 10.65 -1.62
CA LEU A 86 -4.99 11.15 -2.85
C LEU A 86 -3.47 10.90 -2.81
N ARG A 87 -2.82 11.28 -1.71
CA ARG A 87 -1.37 11.14 -1.54
C ARG A 87 -0.94 9.67 -1.55
N GLU A 88 -1.77 8.79 -0.99
CA GLU A 88 -1.50 7.36 -0.96
C GLU A 88 -1.61 6.74 -2.35
N VAL A 89 -2.60 7.17 -3.15
CA VAL A 89 -2.76 6.73 -4.54
C VAL A 89 -1.59 7.23 -5.40
N GLU A 90 -1.21 8.50 -5.29
CA GLU A 90 -0.05 9.06 -5.99
C GLU A 90 1.24 8.31 -5.61
N HIS A 91 1.44 8.04 -4.33
CA HIS A 91 2.61 7.30 -3.86
C HIS A 91 2.63 5.88 -4.42
N ALA A 92 1.53 5.14 -4.33
CA ALA A 92 1.46 3.76 -4.83
C ALA A 92 1.73 3.66 -6.33
N LEU A 93 1.21 4.60 -7.15
CA LEU A 93 1.42 4.60 -8.59
C LEU A 93 2.85 4.99 -8.99
N ASN A 94 3.49 5.88 -8.23
CA ASN A 94 4.85 6.36 -8.52
C ASN A 94 5.95 5.46 -7.94
N SER A 95 5.61 4.60 -6.98
CA SER A 95 6.55 3.82 -6.19
C SER A 95 6.19 2.32 -6.27
N PRO A 96 6.51 1.63 -7.38
CA PRO A 96 6.25 0.20 -7.51
C PRO A 96 6.83 -0.59 -6.35
N PHE A 97 6.07 -1.55 -5.83
CA PHE A 97 6.35 -2.25 -4.56
C PHE A 97 7.79 -2.79 -4.46
N TYR A 98 8.28 -3.49 -5.48
CA TYR A 98 9.63 -4.08 -5.48
C TYR A 98 10.77 -3.07 -5.73
N THR A 99 10.45 -1.80 -5.99
CA THR A 99 11.45 -0.75 -6.27
C THR A 99 11.65 0.21 -5.10
N THR A 100 10.74 0.19 -4.12
CA THR A 100 10.81 1.05 -2.94
C THR A 100 11.58 0.37 -1.82
N LEU A 101 12.62 1.03 -1.32
CA LEU A 101 13.31 0.57 -0.13
C LEU A 101 12.39 0.70 1.09
N ASP A 102 12.32 -0.35 1.93
CA ASP A 102 11.49 -0.36 3.14
C ASP A 102 11.67 0.89 4.01
N ARG A 103 12.91 1.38 4.13
CA ARG A 103 13.18 2.60 4.92
C ARG A 103 12.57 3.86 4.32
N LEU A 104 12.47 3.97 3.00
CA LEU A 104 11.79 5.10 2.35
C LEU A 104 10.27 4.99 2.56
N GLU A 105 9.73 3.78 2.46
CA GLU A 105 8.31 3.51 2.73
C GLU A 105 7.93 3.84 4.18
N HIS A 106 8.73 3.38 5.14
CA HIS A 106 8.53 3.69 6.56
C HIS A 106 8.58 5.21 6.83
N LYS A 107 9.53 5.92 6.20
CA LYS A 107 9.63 7.37 6.34
C LYS A 107 8.39 8.07 5.81
N TRP A 108 7.94 7.70 4.61
CA TRP A 108 6.73 8.26 4.00
C TRP A 108 5.50 8.06 4.90
N ASN A 109 5.34 6.84 5.43
CA ASN A 109 4.24 6.49 6.33
C ASN A 109 4.26 7.27 7.65
N ILE A 110 5.45 7.56 8.20
CA ILE A 110 5.62 8.42 9.37
C ILE A 110 5.25 9.89 9.06
N GLU A 111 5.63 10.39 7.87
CA GLU A 111 5.37 11.77 7.45
C GLU A 111 3.91 12.01 7.02
N GLN A 112 3.18 10.95 6.67
CA GLN A 112 1.80 10.99 6.17
C GLN A 112 0.81 10.18 7.05
N PRO A 113 0.68 10.48 8.35
CA PRO A 113 -0.13 9.68 9.26
C PRO A 113 -1.63 9.68 8.90
N ASP A 114 -2.13 10.79 8.34
CA ASP A 114 -3.54 10.94 7.94
C ASP A 114 -3.86 10.21 6.62
N ALA A 115 -2.85 9.92 5.79
CA ALA A 115 -3.04 9.13 4.57
C ALA A 115 -3.29 7.65 4.89
N MET A 116 -2.76 7.17 6.02
CA MET A 116 -2.87 5.80 6.50
C MET A 116 -4.04 5.55 7.47
N GLU A 117 -5.05 6.44 7.54
CA GLU A 117 -6.21 6.21 8.42
C GLU A 117 -7.06 5.04 7.91
N HIS A 118 -6.56 3.82 8.15
CA HIS A 118 -7.14 2.55 7.77
C HIS A 118 -8.40 2.31 8.60
N HIS A 119 -9.54 2.75 8.09
CA HIS A 119 -10.86 2.51 8.68
C HIS A 119 -11.19 1.02 8.92
N ILE A 120 -10.42 0.06 8.37
CA ILE A 120 -10.62 -1.38 8.63
C ILE A 120 -10.25 -1.72 10.07
N LEU A 121 -9.19 -1.09 10.60
CA LEU A 121 -8.81 -1.20 11.99
C LEU A 121 -9.25 0.10 12.66
N HIS A 122 -10.48 0.14 13.17
CA HIS A 122 -10.93 1.22 14.07
C HIS A 122 -10.12 1.17 15.37
N LEU A 123 -8.84 1.54 15.28
CA LEU A 123 -7.98 1.71 16.42
C LEU A 123 -8.38 2.99 17.15
N PRO A 124 -8.39 2.97 18.49
CA PRO A 124 -8.51 4.20 19.25
C PRO A 124 -7.47 5.21 18.78
N ARG A 125 -7.84 6.49 18.70
CA ARG A 125 -6.94 7.58 18.28
C ARG A 125 -5.62 7.57 19.05
N GLN A 126 -5.66 7.24 20.34
CA GLN A 126 -4.48 7.10 21.18
C GLN A 126 -3.53 6.02 20.66
N THR A 127 -4.05 4.85 20.27
CA THR A 127 -3.24 3.76 19.73
C THR A 127 -2.54 4.16 18.42
N ASN A 128 -3.21 4.92 17.55
CA ASN A 128 -2.57 5.45 16.33
C ASN A 128 -1.43 6.43 16.66
N GLN A 129 -1.59 7.27 17.68
CA GLN A 129 -0.54 8.18 18.13
C GLN A 129 0.65 7.43 18.76
N ASP A 130 0.37 6.38 19.53
CA ASP A 130 1.41 5.55 20.15
C ASP A 130 2.21 4.78 19.08
N LEU A 131 1.53 4.24 18.05
CA LEU A 131 2.18 3.57 16.92
C LEU A 131 3.05 4.54 16.11
N LEU A 132 2.56 5.76 15.84
CA LEU A 132 3.35 6.79 15.17
C LEU A 132 4.59 7.17 16.00
N ALA A 133 4.43 7.37 17.31
CA ALA A 133 5.53 7.69 18.20
C ALA A 133 6.59 6.57 18.23
N LEU A 134 6.16 5.32 18.25
CA LEU A 134 7.05 4.16 18.14
C LEU A 134 7.81 4.16 16.80
N GLY A 135 7.10 4.38 15.69
CA GLY A 135 7.70 4.44 14.35
C GLY A 135 8.76 5.54 14.23
N VAL A 136 8.48 6.75 14.73
CA VAL A 136 9.44 7.87 14.76
C VAL A 136 10.68 7.52 15.58
N MET A 137 10.49 6.91 16.75
CA MET A 137 11.59 6.54 17.66
C MET A 137 12.50 5.49 17.02
N ASP A 138 11.94 4.42 16.46
CA ASP A 138 12.70 3.36 15.79
C ASP A 138 13.47 3.89 14.57
N PHE A 139 12.79 4.70 13.74
CA PHE A 139 13.40 5.30 12.55
C PHE A 139 14.58 6.18 12.91
N THR A 140 14.42 7.06 13.91
CA THR A 140 15.48 7.97 14.39
C THR A 140 16.67 7.20 14.96
N THR A 141 16.39 6.15 15.75
CA THR A 141 17.43 5.29 16.34
C THR A 141 18.23 4.59 15.25
N SER A 142 17.54 3.96 14.30
CA SER A 142 18.17 3.30 13.16
C SER A 142 18.99 4.27 12.31
N GLN A 143 18.45 5.46 12.03
CA GLN A 143 19.13 6.48 11.23
C GLN A 143 20.42 6.97 11.88
N THR A 144 20.43 7.10 13.21
CA THR A 144 21.65 7.49 13.95
C THR A 144 22.74 6.43 13.80
N ILE A 145 22.39 5.14 13.87
CA ILE A 145 23.33 4.04 13.65
C ILE A 145 23.89 4.08 12.22
N TYR A 146 23.03 4.24 11.22
CA TYR A 146 23.47 4.31 9.82
C TYR A 146 24.40 5.50 9.54
N GLN A 147 24.18 6.64 10.19
CA GLN A 147 25.08 7.79 10.08
C GLN A 147 26.46 7.49 10.66
N GLN A 148 26.53 6.84 11.81
CA GLN A 148 27.81 6.41 12.41
C GLN A 148 28.53 5.38 11.54
N GLU A 149 27.80 4.42 10.98
CA GLU A 149 28.36 3.44 10.04
C GLU A 149 28.89 4.11 8.77
N LEU A 150 28.18 5.10 8.24
CA LEU A 150 28.63 5.87 7.08
C LEU A 150 29.90 6.67 7.37
N GLU A 151 29.97 7.34 8.52
CA GLU A 151 31.18 8.06 8.97
C GLU A 151 32.41 7.13 9.05
N LEU A 152 32.22 5.90 9.52
CA LEU A 152 33.29 4.89 9.56
C LEU A 152 33.72 4.41 8.18
N LEU A 153 32.80 4.34 7.22
CA LEU A 153 33.10 3.94 5.83
C LEU A 153 33.82 5.06 5.06
N ASP A 154 33.54 6.32 5.39
CA ASP A 154 34.16 7.49 4.78
C ASP A 154 35.53 7.86 5.41
N SER A 155 35.93 7.16 6.48
CA SER A 155 37.20 7.32 7.21
C SER A 155 38.36 6.55 6.56
#